data_AF-A0AA37B5B6-F1
#
_entry.id   AF-A0AA37B5B6-F1
#
_cell.length_a   1.000
_cell.length_b   1.000
_cell.length_c   1.000
_cell.angle_alpha   90.00
_cell.angle_beta   90.00
_cell.angle_gamma   90.00
#
_symmetry.space_group_name_H-M   'P 1'
#
loop_
_entity.id
_entity.type
_entity.pdbx_description
1 polymer ?
#
loop_
_entity_poly.entity_id
_entity_poly.type
_entity_poly.pdbx_seq_one_letter_code
_entity_poly.pdbx_strand_id
1 'polypeptide(L)'
;MRFINIFILLSILGLTGCMDTYNHRQYLLVPELSKDQVEELKQKLTIAFEPILEKHGLYRSTPNSKVEGVILYYSDGGNFGIGVGGRNTSQGVVIDITHFHPGRGETPRYSEIVEELVKTLRDLENFSYIELDYRSQIEI
;
A
#
# COMPACT_ATOMS: atom_id res chain seq x y z
N MET A 1 -34.54 23.91 -31.94
CA MET A 1 -34.17 22.61 -31.32
C MET A 1 -32.68 22.27 -31.54
N ARG A 2 -31.74 23.10 -31.07
CA ARG A 2 -30.29 22.83 -31.16
C ARG A 2 -29.55 22.90 -29.82
N PHE A 3 -30.16 23.50 -28.79
CA PHE A 3 -29.57 23.67 -27.46
C PHE A 3 -29.70 22.46 -26.53
N ILE A 4 -30.65 21.55 -26.80
CA ILE A 4 -30.89 20.36 -25.97
C ILE A 4 -29.72 19.37 -26.08
N ASN A 5 -29.05 19.29 -27.23
CA ASN A 5 -27.93 18.38 -27.44
C ASN A 5 -26.65 18.77 -26.70
N ILE A 6 -26.41 20.07 -26.46
CA ILE A 6 -25.23 20.54 -25.73
C ILE A 6 -25.36 20.28 -24.24
N PHE A 7 -26.57 20.47 -23.67
CA PHE A 7 -26.82 20.16 -22.26
C PHE A 7 -26.67 18.66 -21.96
N ILE A 8 -27.15 17.78 -22.84
CA ILE A 8 -26.98 16.33 -22.67
C ILE A 8 -25.49 15.93 -22.73
N LEU A 9 -24.72 16.52 -23.65
CA LEU A 9 -23.28 16.25 -23.78
C LEU A 9 -22.49 16.73 -22.54
N LEU A 10 -22.83 17.90 -21.99
CA LEU A 10 -22.25 18.44 -20.76
C LEU A 10 -22.64 17.62 -19.52
N SER A 11 -23.88 17.09 -19.45
CA SER A 11 -24.31 16.20 -18.38
C SER A 11 -23.58 14.85 -18.42
N ILE A 12 -23.27 14.32 -19.61
CA ILE A 12 -22.48 13.09 -19.76
C ILE A 12 -21.03 13.33 -19.34
N LEU A 13 -20.44 14.48 -19.69
CA LEU A 13 -19.09 14.88 -19.28
C LEU A 13 -18.98 15.19 -17.78
N GLY A 14 -20.06 15.66 -17.13
CA GLY A 14 -20.09 15.98 -15.70
C GLY A 14 -20.36 14.79 -14.77
N LEU A 15 -20.90 13.68 -15.29
CA LEU A 15 -21.24 12.48 -14.49
C LEU A 15 -20.12 11.43 -14.45
N THR A 16 -19.12 11.53 -15.33
CA THR A 16 -17.85 10.82 -15.17
C THR A 16 -16.90 11.69 -14.35
N GLY A 17 -17.26 11.98 -13.10
CA GLY A 17 -16.23 12.34 -12.14
C GLY A 17 -15.19 11.24 -12.19
N CYS A 18 -13.94 11.57 -12.53
CA CYS A 18 -12.84 10.64 -12.35
C CYS A 18 -12.84 10.27 -10.87
N MET A 19 -13.44 9.13 -10.53
CA MET A 19 -13.38 8.61 -9.17
C MET A 19 -12.03 7.98 -9.03
N ASP A 20 -11.19 8.58 -8.22
CA ASP A 20 -9.90 8.04 -7.87
C ASP A 20 -10.07 7.24 -6.58
N THR A 21 -9.49 6.05 -6.53
CA THR A 21 -9.51 5.21 -5.33
C THR A 21 -8.16 5.26 -4.65
N TYR A 22 -8.18 5.44 -3.32
CA TYR A 22 -7.05 5.21 -2.45
C TYR A 22 -7.24 3.89 -1.72
N ASN A 23 -6.48 2.87 -2.12
CA ASN A 23 -6.43 1.58 -1.43
C ASN A 23 -5.30 1.61 -0.40
N HIS A 24 -5.61 1.16 0.81
CA HIS A 24 -4.68 1.12 1.93
C HIS A 24 -4.92 -0.12 2.77
N ARG A 25 -3.84 -0.82 3.09
CA ARG A 25 -3.84 -1.91 4.06
C ARG A 25 -2.65 -1.76 4.97
N GLN A 26 -2.86 -2.06 6.24
CA GLN A 26 -1.88 -1.88 7.28
C GLN A 26 -1.81 -3.14 8.15
N TYR A 27 -0.59 -3.59 8.44
CA TYR A 27 -0.33 -4.75 9.28
C TYR A 27 0.65 -4.37 10.38
N LEU A 28 0.36 -4.75 11.61
CA LEU A 28 1.23 -4.55 12.77
C LEU A 28 1.85 -5.88 13.20
N LEU A 29 3.17 -5.93 13.31
CA LEU A 29 3.92 -7.05 13.86
C LEU A 29 4.17 -6.78 15.36
N VAL A 30 3.66 -7.65 16.23
CA VAL A 30 3.48 -7.43 17.70
C VAL A 30 4.35 -8.40 18.56
N PRO A 31 4.83 -8.01 19.77
CA PRO A 31 5.00 -6.68 20.36
C PRO A 31 6.47 -6.23 20.51
N GLU A 32 6.66 -4.92 20.73
CA GLU A 32 7.92 -4.19 21.05
C GLU A 32 9.22 -5.00 20.89
N LEU A 33 9.84 -4.81 19.74
CA LEU A 33 11.13 -5.38 19.43
C LEU A 33 12.24 -4.50 20.01
N SER A 34 13.25 -5.12 20.63
CA SER A 34 14.51 -4.45 20.91
C SER A 34 15.15 -3.93 19.62
N LYS A 35 16.10 -2.98 19.71
CA LYS A 35 16.78 -2.45 18.51
C LYS A 35 17.41 -3.56 17.66
N ASP A 36 18.01 -4.56 18.30
CA ASP A 36 18.64 -5.68 17.60
C ASP A 36 17.59 -6.56 16.90
N GLN A 37 16.43 -6.77 17.53
CA GLN A 37 15.31 -7.50 16.94
C GLN A 37 14.67 -6.73 15.77
N VAL A 38 14.66 -5.39 15.81
CA VAL A 38 14.18 -4.57 14.69
C VAL A 38 15.09 -4.71 13.47
N GLU A 39 16.41 -4.69 13.66
CA GLU A 39 17.36 -4.87 12.54
C GLU A 39 17.31 -6.30 11.98
N GLU A 40 17.18 -7.32 12.85
CA GLU A 40 16.97 -8.70 12.41
C GLU A 40 15.67 -8.83 11.60
N LEU A 41 14.56 -8.27 12.11
CA LEU A 41 13.28 -8.29 11.41
C LEU A 41 13.36 -7.55 10.07
N LYS A 42 14.02 -6.39 10.02
CA LYS A 42 14.22 -5.65 8.77
C LYS A 42 14.97 -6.48 7.73
N GLN A 43 15.98 -7.23 8.12
CA GLN A 43 16.69 -8.15 7.21
C GLN A 43 15.76 -9.27 6.73
N LYS A 44 15.03 -9.92 7.64
CA LYS A 44 14.06 -10.97 7.30
C LYS A 44 12.98 -10.46 6.33
N LEU A 45 12.39 -9.30 6.62
CA LEU A 45 11.40 -8.66 5.77
C LEU A 45 11.98 -8.28 4.41
N THR A 46 13.21 -7.75 4.35
CA THR A 46 13.86 -7.43 3.08
C THR A 46 14.01 -8.70 2.22
N ILE A 47 14.61 -9.76 2.78
CA ILE A 47 14.82 -11.03 2.07
C ILE A 47 13.50 -11.63 1.59
N ALA A 48 12.45 -11.53 2.41
CA ALA A 48 11.16 -12.13 2.13
C ALA A 48 10.32 -11.32 1.12
N PHE A 49 10.34 -9.99 1.22
CA PHE A 49 9.49 -9.11 0.41
C PHE A 49 10.13 -8.71 -0.91
N GLU A 50 11.44 -8.48 -0.95
CA GLU A 50 12.13 -7.93 -2.13
C GLU A 50 11.87 -8.74 -3.42
N PRO A 51 11.92 -10.09 -3.43
CA PRO A 51 11.62 -10.86 -4.65
C PRO A 51 10.18 -10.66 -5.17
N ILE A 52 9.22 -10.50 -4.25
CA ILE A 52 7.79 -10.27 -4.58
C ILE A 52 7.63 -8.86 -5.15
N LEU A 53 8.23 -7.88 -4.49
CA LEU A 53 8.13 -6.47 -4.87
C LEU A 53 8.82 -6.22 -6.22
N GLU A 54 10.00 -6.77 -6.45
CA GLU A 54 10.71 -6.67 -7.74
C GLU A 54 9.96 -7.35 -8.88
N LYS A 55 9.37 -8.53 -8.65
CA LYS A 55 8.48 -9.20 -9.62
C LYS A 55 7.34 -8.29 -10.07
N HIS A 56 6.81 -7.48 -9.16
CA HIS A 56 5.74 -6.52 -9.44
C HIS A 56 6.25 -5.14 -9.89
N GLY A 57 7.56 -4.96 -10.08
CA GLY A 57 8.17 -3.71 -10.54
C GLY A 57 8.25 -2.61 -9.48
N LEU A 58 8.20 -2.96 -8.19
CA LEU A 58 8.45 -2.06 -7.08
C LEU A 58 9.90 -2.17 -6.65
N TYR A 59 10.59 -1.04 -6.56
CA TYR A 59 12.01 -0.99 -6.22
C TYR A 59 12.24 -0.16 -4.97
N ARG A 60 13.33 -0.48 -4.26
CA ARG A 60 13.72 0.24 -3.05
C ARG A 60 13.85 1.73 -3.37
N SER A 61 13.15 2.54 -2.61
CA SER A 61 13.04 3.99 -2.80
C SER A 61 13.22 4.71 -1.48
N THR A 62 13.37 6.03 -1.53
CA THR A 62 13.31 6.88 -0.32
C THR A 62 11.90 7.47 -0.23
N PRO A 63 11.20 7.36 0.92
CA PRO A 63 9.90 7.98 1.06
C PRO A 63 10.04 9.51 0.98
N ASN A 64 9.14 10.16 0.25
CA ASN A 64 9.13 11.63 0.13
C ASN A 64 8.78 12.31 1.47
N SER A 65 8.09 11.59 2.36
CA SER A 65 7.73 12.05 3.70
C SER A 65 8.91 11.89 4.66
N LYS A 66 9.16 12.89 5.51
CA LYS A 66 10.13 12.83 6.62
C LYS A 66 9.64 11.95 7.80
N VAL A 67 9.08 10.79 7.49
CA VAL A 67 8.57 9.85 8.50
C VAL A 67 9.77 9.20 9.18
N GLU A 68 9.82 9.31 10.51
CA GLU A 68 10.86 8.67 11.32
C GLU A 68 10.61 7.15 11.43
N GLY A 69 11.68 6.39 11.67
CA GLY A 69 11.59 4.96 11.92
C GLY A 69 11.32 4.09 10.69
N VAL A 70 11.44 4.62 9.47
CA VAL A 70 11.32 3.82 8.23
C VAL A 70 12.40 2.74 8.18
N ILE A 71 11.98 1.48 8.07
CA ILE A 71 12.88 0.32 7.96
C ILE A 71 12.99 -0.21 6.53
N LEU A 72 11.93 -0.05 5.73
CA LEU A 72 11.88 -0.40 4.32
C LEU A 72 10.87 0.50 3.58
N TYR A 73 11.14 0.78 2.32
CA TYR A 73 10.21 1.48 1.44
C TYR A 73 10.48 1.10 -0.02
N TYR A 74 9.44 0.61 -0.70
CA TYR A 74 9.47 0.21 -2.10
C TYR A 74 8.34 0.91 -2.86
N SER A 75 8.63 1.36 -4.07
CA SER A 75 7.65 2.03 -4.93
C SER A 75 7.98 1.80 -6.40
N ASP A 76 6.98 1.90 -7.26
CA ASP A 76 7.13 1.93 -8.72
C ASP A 76 7.33 3.36 -9.28
N GLY A 77 7.37 4.39 -8.42
CA GLY A 77 7.70 5.77 -8.79
C GLY A 77 6.66 6.47 -9.70
N GLY A 78 5.51 5.83 -9.94
CA GLY A 78 4.44 6.41 -10.75
C GLY A 78 3.63 7.48 -10.01
N ASN A 79 3.00 8.40 -10.75
CA ASN A 79 2.06 9.38 -10.19
C ASN A 79 0.84 8.72 -9.48
N PHE A 80 0.56 7.47 -9.82
CA PHE A 80 -0.50 6.61 -9.28
C PHE A 80 0.11 5.28 -8.82
N GLY A 81 1.25 5.37 -8.13
CA GLY A 81 2.10 4.24 -7.84
C GLY A 81 1.62 3.36 -6.68
N ILE A 82 2.03 2.10 -6.71
CA ILE A 82 1.93 1.23 -5.53
C ILE A 82 3.15 1.50 -4.65
N GLY A 83 2.90 1.66 -3.34
CA GLY A 83 3.92 1.84 -2.32
C GLY A 83 3.80 0.77 -1.24
N VAL A 84 4.94 0.20 -0.85
CA VAL A 84 5.04 -0.73 0.29
C VAL A 84 6.07 -0.18 1.27
N GLY A 85 5.62 0.19 2.45
CA GLY A 85 6.43 0.79 3.50
C GLY A 85 6.45 -0.06 4.76
N GLY A 86 7.54 0.00 5.50
CA GLY A 86 7.63 -0.53 6.85
C GLY A 86 8.21 0.52 7.77
N ARG A 87 7.60 0.73 8.94
CA ARG A 87 8.06 1.66 9.96
C ARG A 87 8.07 1.02 11.34
N ASN A 88 9.13 1.27 12.10
CA ASN A 88 9.19 0.92 13.52
C ASN A 88 8.44 1.97 14.33
N THR A 89 7.54 1.52 15.20
CA THR A 89 6.72 2.35 16.09
C THR A 89 6.89 1.86 17.54
N SER A 90 6.35 2.61 18.50
CA SER A 90 6.32 2.14 19.90
C SER A 90 5.48 0.87 20.11
N GLN A 91 4.66 0.47 19.15
CA GLN A 91 3.82 -0.74 19.25
C GLN A 91 4.43 -1.95 18.54
N GLY A 92 5.51 -1.75 17.76
CA GLY A 92 6.11 -2.75 16.89
C GLY A 92 6.33 -2.23 15.47
N VAL A 93 6.49 -3.14 14.52
CA VAL A 93 6.70 -2.78 13.11
C VAL A 93 5.37 -2.73 12.39
N VAL A 94 5.06 -1.59 11.78
CA VAL A 94 3.90 -1.41 10.91
C VAL A 94 4.34 -1.54 9.46
N ILE A 95 3.62 -2.36 8.69
CA ILE A 95 3.75 -2.50 7.24
C ILE A 95 2.53 -1.87 6.59
N ASP A 96 2.75 -0.91 5.70
CA ASP A 96 1.71 -0.23 4.92
C ASP A 96 1.81 -0.62 3.45
N ILE A 97 0.67 -0.88 2.81
CA ILE A 97 0.55 -1.13 1.38
C ILE A 97 -0.47 -0.14 0.82
N THR A 98 0.02 0.83 0.04
CA THR A 98 -0.78 1.94 -0.49
C THR A 98 -0.85 1.89 -2.00
N HIS A 99 -1.99 2.27 -2.57
CA HIS A 99 -2.12 2.49 -4.01
C HIS A 99 -3.18 3.55 -4.29
N PHE A 100 -2.78 4.60 -4.99
CA PHE A 100 -3.68 5.63 -5.49
C PHE A 100 -3.83 5.47 -7.00
N HIS A 101 -5.05 5.32 -7.52
CA HIS A 101 -5.27 5.17 -8.96
C HIS A 101 -6.64 5.68 -9.41
N PRO A 102 -6.78 6.03 -10.71
CA PRO A 102 -8.08 6.32 -11.29
C PRO A 102 -8.94 5.05 -11.39
N GLY A 103 -10.25 5.22 -11.20
CA GLY A 103 -11.23 4.14 -11.21
C GLY A 103 -11.64 3.70 -9.80
N ARG A 104 -12.71 2.91 -9.71
CA ARG A 104 -13.26 2.39 -8.45
C ARG A 104 -12.64 1.05 -8.06
N GLY A 105 -12.34 0.88 -6.78
CA GLY A 105 -11.97 -0.40 -6.16
C GLY A 105 -10.47 -0.70 -6.19
N GLU A 106 -10.09 -1.95 -5.88
CA GLU A 106 -8.70 -2.40 -5.97
C GLU A 106 -8.33 -2.80 -7.39
N THR A 107 -7.10 -2.51 -7.82
CA THR A 107 -6.57 -3.09 -9.07
C THR A 107 -6.08 -4.52 -8.83
N PRO A 108 -6.14 -5.40 -9.85
CA PRO A 108 -5.64 -6.77 -9.72
C PRO A 108 -4.19 -6.84 -9.24
N ARG A 109 -3.32 -5.96 -9.76
CA ARG A 109 -1.91 -5.87 -9.33
C ARG A 109 -1.77 -5.54 -7.84
N TYR A 110 -2.60 -4.63 -7.31
CA TYR A 110 -2.58 -4.32 -5.87
C TYR A 110 -3.02 -5.52 -5.04
N SER A 111 -4.13 -6.16 -5.40
CA SER A 111 -4.66 -7.31 -4.67
C SER A 111 -3.68 -8.49 -4.69
N GLU A 112 -3.03 -8.76 -5.82
CA GLU A 112 -1.98 -9.80 -5.93
C GLU A 112 -0.77 -9.50 -5.02
N ILE A 113 -0.26 -8.27 -5.01
CA ILE A 113 0.83 -7.86 -4.11
C ILE A 113 0.43 -8.07 -2.65
N VAL A 114 -0.78 -7.65 -2.27
CA VAL A 114 -1.29 -7.83 -0.90
C VAL A 114 -1.34 -9.31 -0.55
N GLU A 115 -1.93 -10.15 -1.40
CA GLU A 115 -2.06 -11.58 -1.15
C GLU A 115 -0.70 -12.27 -0.98
N GLU A 116 0.26 -11.98 -1.86
CA GLU A 116 1.61 -12.54 -1.78
C GLU A 116 2.32 -12.09 -0.50
N LEU A 117 2.28 -10.78 -0.16
CA LEU A 117 2.93 -10.26 1.05
C LEU A 117 2.29 -10.79 2.34
N VAL A 118 0.96 -10.89 2.40
CA VAL A 118 0.25 -11.45 3.56
C VAL A 118 0.59 -12.93 3.75
N LYS A 119 0.66 -13.68 2.66
CA LYS A 119 1.11 -15.08 2.71
C LYS A 119 2.52 -15.17 3.28
N THR A 120 3.44 -14.36 2.79
CA THR A 120 4.81 -14.29 3.31
C THR A 120 4.87 -13.90 4.78
N LEU A 121 4.04 -12.96 5.23
CA LEU A 121 3.94 -12.58 6.64
C LEU A 121 3.45 -13.74 7.53
N ARG A 122 2.55 -14.59 7.04
CA ARG A 122 2.09 -15.80 7.76
C ARG A 122 3.19 -16.85 7.88
N ASP A 123 4.04 -16.95 6.87
CA ASP A 123 5.11 -17.95 6.79
C ASP A 123 6.38 -17.51 7.55
N LEU A 124 6.46 -16.26 8.03
CA LEU A 124 7.55 -15.79 8.87
C LEU A 124 7.46 -16.41 10.28
N GLU A 125 8.26 -17.44 10.50
CA GLU A 125 8.39 -18.09 11.82
C GLU A 125 8.69 -17.06 12.93
N ASN A 126 8.00 -17.20 14.06
CA ASN A 126 8.15 -16.41 15.29
C ASN A 126 7.55 -14.99 15.28
N PHE A 127 6.73 -14.62 14.30
CA PHE A 127 6.03 -13.34 14.30
C PHE A 127 4.52 -13.51 14.26
N SER A 128 3.82 -12.82 15.16
CA SER A 128 2.38 -12.62 15.06
C SER A 128 2.13 -11.27 14.40
N TYR A 129 1.17 -11.21 13.49
CA TYR A 129 0.75 -9.96 12.88
C TYR A 129 -0.75 -9.74 13.06
N ILE A 130 -1.14 -8.47 13.15
CA ILE A 130 -2.52 -7.99 13.26
C ILE A 130 -2.78 -7.10 12.05
N GLU A 131 -3.82 -7.40 11.29
CA GLU A 131 -4.33 -6.46 10.27
C GLU A 131 -5.03 -5.31 11.00
N LEU A 132 -4.54 -4.09 10.80
CA LEU A 132 -5.04 -2.88 11.46
C LEU A 132 -6.18 -2.21 10.69
N ASP A 133 -6.28 -2.47 9.38
CA ASP A 133 -7.26 -1.78 8.55
C ASP A 133 -8.55 -2.59 8.41
N TYR A 134 -9.61 -2.10 9.06
CA TYR A 134 -10.97 -2.61 8.91
C TYR A 134 -11.82 -1.52 8.24
N ARG A 135 -11.88 -1.56 6.91
CA ARG A 135 -12.79 -0.79 6.04
C ARG A 135 -12.81 0.73 6.28
N SER A 136 -12.08 1.47 5.44
CA SER A 136 -12.57 2.78 4.97
C SER A 136 -12.31 2.95 3.48
N GLN A 137 -13.25 2.49 2.66
CA GLN A 137 -13.40 3.01 1.30
C GLN A 137 -13.88 4.46 1.45
N ILE A 138 -12.95 5.40 1.58
CA ILE A 138 -13.28 6.81 1.43
C ILE A 138 -13.36 7.05 -0.08
N GLU A 139 -14.57 7.00 -0.63
CA GLU A 139 -14.85 7.55 -1.96
C GLU A 139 -14.63 9.06 -1.86
N ILE A 140 -13.61 9.60 -2.56
CA ILE A 140 -13.36 11.04 -2.70
C ILE A 140 -13.94 11.51 -4.03
#